data_AF-A0A2M7IU18-F1
#
_entry.id   AF-A0A2M7IU18-F1
#
_cell.length_a   1.000
_cell.length_b   1.000
_cell.length_c   1.000
_cell.angle_alpha   90.00
_cell.angle_beta   90.00
_cell.angle_gamma   90.00
#
_symmetry.space_group_name_H-M   'P 1'
#
loop_
_entity.id
_entity.type
_entity.pdbx_description
1 polymer ?
#
loop_
_entity_poly.entity_id
_entity_poly.type
_entity_poly.pdbx_seq_one_letter_code
_entity_poly.pdbx_strand_id
1 'polypeptide(L)' 'MNSKQKILVLFPNPNPERNYKIIHTAHEFTSVCPVTGQPDFGKITLEYIAEGLCVELKSYKLYLQSFRNDGIYFEAV' A
#
# COMPACT_ATOMS: atom_id res chain seq x y z
N MET A 1 -1.80 -14.37 -8.24
CA MET A 1 -2.28 -13.17 -7.52
C MET A 1 -2.40 -13.52 -6.05
N ASN A 2 -1.65 -12.85 -5.17
CA ASN A 2 -1.78 -13.01 -3.71
C ASN A 2 -3.22 -12.62 -3.31
N SER A 3 -3.83 -13.29 -2.33
CA SER A 3 -5.19 -12.99 -1.87
C SER A 3 -5.38 -11.52 -1.50
N LYS A 4 -4.36 -10.89 -0.89
CA LYS A 4 -4.40 -9.48 -0.47
C LYS A 4 -4.39 -8.50 -1.65
N GLN A 5 -3.75 -8.83 -2.77
CA GLN A 5 -3.73 -7.95 -3.96
C GLN A 5 -5.12 -7.72 -4.55
N LYS A 6 -6.06 -8.65 -4.32
CA LYS A 6 -7.46 -8.52 -4.76
C LYS A 6 -8.23 -7.41 -4.03
N ILE A 7 -7.69 -6.88 -2.93
CA ILE A 7 -8.28 -5.75 -2.20
C ILE A 7 -8.13 -4.45 -3.01
N LEU A 8 -7.05 -4.33 -3.79
CA LEU A 8 -6.74 -3.12 -4.54
C LEU A 8 -7.77 -2.89 -5.66
N VAL A 9 -8.27 -1.66 -5.70
CA VAL A 9 -9.16 -1.17 -6.74
C VAL A 9 -8.40 -0.12 -7.55
N LEU A 10 -8.53 -0.20 -8.86
CA LEU A 10 -7.93 0.73 -9.80
C LEU A 10 -9.02 1.55 -10.49
N PHE A 11 -8.70 2.79 -10.85
CA PHE A 11 -9.58 3.65 -11.63
C PHE A 11 -8.80 4.33 -12.77
N PRO A 12 -9.47 4.73 -13.88
CA PRO A 12 -8.80 5.42 -14.98
C PRO A 12 -8.06 6.68 -14.52
N ASN A 13 -6.85 6.88 -15.02
CA ASN A 13 -6.12 8.12 -14.83
C ASN A 13 -6.94 9.28 -15.44
N PRO A 14 -7.29 10.33 -14.66
CA PRO A 14 -8.07 11.46 -15.16
C PRO A 14 -7.31 12.36 -16.15
N ASN A 15 -5.98 12.29 -16.19
CA ASN A 15 -5.12 13.10 -17.06
C ASN A 15 -3.96 12.25 -17.65
N PRO A 16 -4.24 11.26 -18.52
CA PRO A 16 -3.23 10.33 -19.02
C PRO A 16 -2.19 10.99 -19.94
N GLU A 17 -2.53 12.13 -20.56
CA GLU A 17 -1.64 12.89 -21.45
C GLU A 17 -0.55 13.68 -20.71
N ARG A 18 -0.59 13.72 -19.38
CA ARG A 18 0.37 14.47 -18.57
C ARG A 18 1.00 13.60 -17.50
N ASN A 19 2.32 13.66 -17.42
CA ASN A 19 3.03 13.13 -16.27
C ASN A 19 2.79 14.01 -15.03
N TYR A 20 2.26 13.41 -13.97
CA TYR A 20 2.19 14.02 -12.65
C TYR A 20 2.53 12.96 -11.59
N LYS A 21 3.19 13.41 -10.52
CA LYS A 21 3.56 12.55 -9.40
C LYS A 21 2.35 12.40 -8.47
N ILE A 22 1.98 11.18 -8.16
CA ILE A 22 1.02 10.83 -7.10
C ILE A 22 1.82 10.33 -5.91
N ILE A 23 1.53 10.89 -4.73
CA ILE A 23 2.15 10.49 -3.46
C ILE A 23 1.05 10.12 -2.48
N HIS A 24 1.07 8.89 -1.99
CA HIS A 24 0.26 8.45 -0.87
C HIS A 24 1.16 8.21 0.34
N THR A 25 0.95 8.96 1.42
CA THR A 25 1.64 8.76 2.70
C THR A 25 0.68 8.16 3.70
N ALA A 26 0.94 6.92 4.12
CA ALA A 26 0.18 6.22 5.13
C ALA A 26 0.99 6.17 6.44
N HIS A 27 0.51 6.86 7.47
CA HIS A 27 1.14 6.92 8.79
C HIS A 27 0.69 5.78 9.73
N GLU A 28 -0.27 4.97 9.29
CA GLU A 28 -0.99 3.97 10.11
C GLU A 28 -0.60 2.53 9.74
N PHE A 29 0.51 2.31 9.03
CA PHE A 29 0.92 0.95 8.70
C PHE A 29 1.43 0.23 9.96
N THR A 30 1.00 -1.01 10.11
CA THR A 30 1.41 -1.88 11.22
C THR A 30 1.37 -3.34 10.78
N SER A 31 2.25 -4.14 11.35
CA SER A 31 2.33 -5.59 11.20
C SER A 31 2.84 -6.21 12.50
N VAL A 32 3.12 -7.51 12.49
CA VAL A 32 3.70 -8.22 13.63
C VAL A 32 5.15 -8.56 13.35
N CYS A 33 6.02 -8.38 14.33
CA CYS A 33 7.40 -8.85 14.28
C CYS A 33 7.43 -10.38 14.28
N PRO A 34 7.99 -11.06 13.25
CA PRO A 34 8.01 -12.52 13.16
C PRO A 34 8.72 -13.20 14.33
N VAL A 35 9.67 -12.51 14.97
CA VAL A 35 10.52 -13.05 16.04
C VAL A 35 9.87 -12.89 17.41
N THR A 36 9.33 -11.70 17.69
CA THR A 36 8.88 -11.33 19.05
C THR A 36 7.36 -11.35 19.22
N GLY A 37 6.59 -11.34 18.12
CA GLY A 37 5.14 -11.22 18.15
C GLY A 37 4.63 -9.82 18.55
N GLN A 38 5.52 -8.85 18.75
CA GLN A 38 5.15 -7.47 19.05
C GLN A 38 4.66 -6.75 17.78
N PRO A 39 3.77 -5.75 17.92
CA PRO A 39 3.37 -4.93 16.80
C PRO A 39 4.49 -3.98 16.38
N ASP A 40 4.77 -3.96 15.07
CA ASP A 40 5.63 -2.98 14.44
C ASP A 40 4.78 -1.86 13.82
N PHE A 41 5.31 -0.64 13.80
CA PHE A 41 4.66 0.53 13.21
C PHE A 41 5.58 1.18 12.18
N GLY A 42 5.01 1.61 11.06
CA GLY A 42 5.75 2.20 9.97
C GLY A 42 4.98 3.28 9.25
N LYS A 43 5.74 4.15 8.56
CA LYS A 43 5.20 5.09 7.59
C LYS A 43 5.52 4.57 6.20
N ILE A 44 4.51 4.30 5.40
CA ILE A 44 4.66 3.86 4.01
C ILE A 44 4.37 5.05 3.08
N THR A 45 5.32 5.35 2.21
CA THR A 45 5.16 6.34 1.14
C THR A 45 5.16 5.62 -0.20
N LEU A 46 4.04 5.65 -0.91
CA LEU A 46 3.92 5.19 -2.30
C LEU A 46 4.02 6.40 -3.21
N GLU A 47 5.07 6.46 -4.03
CA GLU A 47 5.24 7.45 -5.08
C GLU A 47 5.18 6.77 -6.45
N TYR A 48 4.36 7.29 -7.35
CA TYR A 48 4.27 6.79 -8.72
C TYR A 48 3.81 7.86 -9.70
N ILE A 49 4.07 7.62 -10.98
CA ILE A 49 3.45 8.34 -12.10
C ILE A 49 2.48 7.34 -12.73
N ALA A 50 1.19 7.66 -12.73
CA ALA A 50 0.18 6.82 -13.34
C ALA A 50 0.22 6.96 -14.86
N GLU A 51 0.26 5.85 -15.58
CA GLU A 51 -0.05 5.83 -17.01
C GLU A 51 -1.59 5.85 -17.17
N GLY A 52 -2.21 4.69 -17.43
CA GLY A 52 -3.67 4.61 -17.63
C GLY A 52 -4.51 4.43 -16.37
N LEU A 53 -3.92 4.00 -15.25
CA LEU A 53 -4.65 3.62 -14.04
C LEU A 53 -4.02 4.20 -12.77
N CYS A 54 -4.88 4.66 -11.87
CA CYS A 54 -4.55 5.11 -10.53
C CYS A 54 -5.03 4.09 -9.50
N VAL A 55 -4.33 3.99 -8.37
CA VAL A 55 -4.75 3.19 -7.22
C VAL A 55 -5.79 3.97 -6.40
N GLU A 56 -6.92 3.35 -6.09
CA GLU A 56 -7.96 3.95 -5.27
C GLU A 56 -7.56 3.97 -3.78
N LEU A 57 -7.68 5.15 -3.15
CA LEU A 57 -7.11 5.41 -1.82
C LEU A 57 -7.68 4.52 -0.71
N LYS A 58 -8.99 4.25 -0.70
CA LYS A 58 -9.62 3.37 0.31
C LYS A 58 -9.11 1.94 0.16
N SER A 59 -9.05 1.42 -1.06
CA SER A 59 -8.55 0.07 -1.34
C SER A 59 -7.08 -0.08 -0.94
N TYR A 60 -6.26 0.95 -1.17
CA TYR A 60 -4.87 1.00 -0.73
C TYR A 60 -4.75 0.98 0.79
N LYS A 61 -5.58 1.78 1.49
CA LYS A 61 -5.66 1.75 2.96
C LYS A 61 -6.02 0.36 3.48
N LEU A 62 -7.03 -0.28 2.91
CA LEU A 62 -7.46 -1.63 3.30
C LEU A 62 -6.39 -2.70 3.00
N TYR A 63 -5.68 -2.55 1.88
CA TYR A 63 -4.54 -3.41 1.55
C TYR A 63 -3.44 -3.30 2.62
N LEU A 64 -3.04 -2.09 3.00
CA LEU A 64 -2.04 -1.88 4.06
C LEU A 64 -2.51 -2.42 5.42
N GLN A 65 -3.79 -2.21 5.76
CA GLN A 65 -4.36 -2.73 7.01
C GLN A 65 -4.48 -4.26 7.04
N SER A 66 -4.48 -4.92 5.88
CA SER A 66 -4.53 -6.39 5.79
C SER A 66 -3.27 -7.08 6.33
N PHE A 67 -2.19 -6.32 6.54
CA PHE A 67 -0.92 -6.80 7.11
C PHE A 67 -0.85 -6.70 8.64
N ARG A 68 -1.87 -6.12 9.29
CA ARG A 68 -1.88 -5.84 10.73
C ARG A 68 -1.49 -7.03 11.63
N ASN A 69 -1.87 -8.24 11.22
CA ASN A 69 -1.63 -9.47 11.97
C ASN A 69 -0.62 -10.40 11.28
N ASP A 70 0.03 -9.94 10.21
CA ASP A 70 1.00 -10.75 9.47
C ASP A 70 2.38 -10.57 10.10
N GLY A 71 3.10 -11.69 10.26
CA GLY A 71 4.52 -11.68 10.64
C GLY A 71 5.38 -11.24 9.45
N ILE A 72 5.90 -10.00 9.46
CA ILE A 72 6.66 -9.43 8.33
C ILE A 72 7.94 -8.77 8.82
N TYR A 73 9.07 -9.08 8.19
CA TYR A 73 10.28 -8.26 8.30
C TYR A 73 10.13 -7.06 7.38
N PHE A 74 10.43 -5.85 7.85
CA PHE A 74 10.32 -4.65 7.02
C PHE A 74 11.28 -4.65 5.82
N GLU A 75 12.40 -5.36 5.95
CA GLU A 75 13.41 -5.57 4.92
C GLU A 75 13.07 -6.71 3.96
N ALA A 76 12.07 -7.53 4.27
CA ALA A 76 11.59 -8.56 3.34
C ALA A 76 10.79 -7.86 2.23
N VAL A 77 11.52 -7.35 1.24
CA VAL A 77 11.02 -6.75 -0.01
C VAL A 77 10.97 -7.79 -1.11
#